data_AF-A0A933LNN8-F1
#
_entry.id   AF-A0A933LNN8-F1
#
_cell.length_a   1.000
_cell.length_b   1.000
_cell.length_c   1.000
_cell.angle_alpha   90.00
_cell.angle_beta   90.00
_cell.angle_gamma   90.00
#
_symmetry.space_group_name_H-M   'P 1'
#
loop_
_entity.id
_entity.type
_entity.pdbx_description
1 polymer ?
#
loop_
_entity_poly.entity_id
_entity_poly.type
_entity_poly.pdbx_seq_one_letter_code
_entity_poly.pdbx_strand_id
1 'polypeptide(L)' 'MPVPVMKGFMNLDRISEEKVTDKITRRLVTGEKEMMAFWKMKAGAHAAAHTHPHEQISW' A
#
# COMPACT_ATOMS: atom_id res chain seq x y z
N MET A 1 -13.57 3.10 -6.97
CA MET A 1 -12.88 4.03 -7.88
C MET A 1 -11.54 3.43 -8.24
N PRO A 2 -11.11 3.46 -9.51
CA PRO A 2 -9.77 2.98 -9.86
C PRO A 2 -8.71 3.80 -9.11
N VAL A 3 -7.68 3.14 -8.59
CA VAL A 3 -6.55 3.83 -7.96
C VAL A 3 -5.78 4.54 -9.08
N PRO A 4 -5.54 5.87 -8.98
CA PRO A 4 -4.91 6.62 -10.05
C PRO A 4 -3.45 6.20 -10.24
N VAL A 5 -3.06 5.92 -11.49
CA VAL A 5 -1.66 5.72 -11.85
C VAL A 5 -0.89 7.01 -11.62
N MET A 6 0.17 6.93 -10.81
CA MET A 6 1.05 8.06 -10.48
C MET A 6 2.23 8.10 -11.46
N LYS A 7 2.61 9.30 -11.88
CA LYS A 7 3.72 9.53 -12.81
C LYS A 7 4.73 10.48 -12.19
N GLY A 8 6.02 10.20 -12.38
CA GLY A 8 7.12 11.02 -11.89
C GLY A 8 7.42 10.82 -10.40
N PHE A 9 8.07 11.81 -9.79
CA PHE A 9 8.44 11.77 -8.38
C PHE A 9 7.25 12.09 -7.47
N MET A 10 7.01 11.22 -6.50
CA MET A 10 5.98 11.42 -5.48
C MET A 10 6.63 11.62 -4.11
N ASN A 11 6.25 12.69 -3.42
CA ASN A 11 6.57 12.84 -2.00
C ASN A 11 5.62 11.97 -1.19
N LEU A 12 6.15 10.90 -0.59
CA LEU A 12 5.38 9.91 0.15
C LEU A 12 4.51 10.53 1.26
N ASP A 13 4.97 11.58 1.93
CA ASP A 13 4.22 12.21 3.02
C ASP A 13 3.01 13.01 2.56
N ARG A 14 2.95 13.35 1.26
CA ARG A 14 1.78 13.99 0.64
C ARG A 14 0.76 12.98 0.13
N ILE A 15 1.04 11.68 0.20
CA ILE A 15 0.11 10.63 -0.21
C ILE A 15 -0.82 10.33 0.97
N SER A 16 -2.13 10.36 0.68
CA SER A 16 -3.17 10.05 1.66
C SER A 16 -2.92 8.68 2.28
N GLU A 17 -2.95 8.64 3.60
CA GLU A 17 -2.82 7.41 4.36
C GLU A 17 -4.20 6.76 4.52
N GLU A 18 -4.34 5.54 4.01
CA GLU A 18 -5.52 4.71 4.07
C GLU A 18 -5.51 3.88 5.36
N LYS A 19 -6.64 3.87 6.09
CA LYS A 19 -6.85 2.94 7.20
C LYS A 19 -7.31 1.59 6.65
N VAL A 20 -6.51 0.55 6.86
CA VAL A 20 -6.85 -0.84 6.48
C VAL A 20 -7.55 -1.53 7.64
N THR A 21 -7.00 -1.40 8.85
CA THR A 21 -7.59 -1.88 10.11
C THR A 21 -7.29 -0.88 11.23
N ASP A 22 -7.73 -1.14 12.47
CA ASP A 22 -7.38 -0.28 13.63
C ASP A 22 -5.88 -0.28 13.96
N LYS A 23 -5.14 -1.28 13.50
CA LYS A 23 -3.71 -1.45 13.75
C LYS A 23 -2.85 -1.24 12.52
N ILE A 24 -3.47 -1.01 11.36
CA ILE A 24 -2.77 -0.97 10.09
C ILE A 24 -3.26 0.20 9.25
N THR A 25 -2.33 1.08 8.89
CA THR A 25 -2.51 2.07 7.85
C THR A 25 -1.50 1.87 6.72
N ARG A 26 -1.81 2.37 5.53
CA ARG A 26 -0.91 2.29 4.38
C ARG A 26 -0.99 3.51 3.49
N ARG A 27 0.08 3.80 2.76
CA ARG A 27 0.05 4.68 1.58
C ARG A 27 0.30 3.82 0.34
N LEU A 28 -0.46 4.06 -0.72
CA LEU A 28 -0.33 3.33 -1.97
C LEU A 28 0.22 4.23 -3.06
N VAL A 29 1.21 3.73 -3.79
CA VAL A 29 1.68 4.29 -5.06
C VAL A 29 1.44 3.23 -6.12
N THR A 30 0.73 3.59 -7.19
CA THR A 30 0.43 2.66 -8.29
C THR A 30 1.04 3.16 -9.58
N GLY A 31 1.79 2.29 -10.25
CA GLY A 31 2.22 2.44 -11.63
C GLY A 31 1.28 1.73 -12.60
N GLU A 32 1.65 1.65 -13.87
CA GLU A 32 0.84 0.96 -14.88
C GLU A 32 0.79 -0.56 -14.69
N LYS A 33 1.85 -1.15 -14.09
CA LYS A 33 2.00 -2.61 -13.91
C LYS A 33 2.51 -3.01 -12.53
N GLU A 34 2.58 -2.06 -11.61
CA GLU A 34 3.14 -2.28 -10.27
C GLU A 34 2.39 -1.47 -9.22
N MET A 35 2.49 -1.92 -7.98
CA MET A 35 1.98 -1.21 -6.81
C MET A 35 3.03 -1.31 -5.71
N MET A 36 3.30 -0.17 -5.07
CA MET A 36 4.05 -0.11 -3.82
C MET A 36 3.12 0.27 -2.68
N ALA A 37 3.15 -0.51 -1.62
CA ALA A 37 2.41 -0.25 -0.39
C ALA A 37 3.39 0.06 0.75
N PHE A 38 3.29 1.26 1.30
CA PHE A 38 4.07 1.67 2.47
C PHE A 38 3.21 1.47 3.71
N TRP A 39 3.50 0.42 4.48
CA TRP A 39 2.70 0.01 5.63
C TRP A 39 3.18 0.68 6.92
N LYS A 40 2.24 1.05 7.78
CA LYS A 40 2.46 1.30 9.21
C LYS A 40 1.65 0.29 10.00
N MET A 41 2.34 -0.53 10.76
CA MET A 41 1.73 -1.60 11.54
C MET A 41 2.03 -1.40 13.02
N LYS A 42 0.98 -1.45 13.85
CA LYS A 42 1.11 -1.49 15.31
C LYS A 42 1.42 -2.92 15.76
N ALA A 43 1.99 -3.07 16.96
CA ALA A 43 2.24 -4.38 17.55
C ALA A 43 0.97 -5.26 17.58
N GLY A 44 1.10 -6.52 17.17
CA GLY A 44 -0.01 -7.45 17.04
C GLY A 44 -1.02 -7.09 15.93
N ALA A 45 -0.61 -6.33 14.93
CA ALA A 45 -1.32 -6.22 13.66
C ALA A 45 -1.36 -7.58 12.94
N HIS A 46 -2.44 -7.84 12.21
CA HIS A 46 -2.61 -9.06 11.42
C HIS A 46 -3.17 -8.69 10.05
N ALA A 47 -2.40 -8.96 8.99
CA ALA A 47 -2.91 -8.95 7.63
C ALA A 47 -3.51 -10.34 7.35
N ALA A 48 -4.79 -10.39 6.99
CA ALA A 48 -5.48 -11.64 6.72
C ALA A 48 -4.83 -12.38 5.53
N ALA A 49 -4.83 -13.72 5.56
CA ALA A 49 -4.32 -14.53 4.46
C ALA A 49 -5.09 -14.24 3.16
N HIS A 50 -4.37 -14.05 2.06
CA HIS A 50 -4.91 -13.80 0.73
C HIS A 50 -3.91 -14.25 -0.34
N THR A 51 -4.33 -14.24 -1.61
CA THR A 51 -3.50 -14.61 -2.76
C THR A 51 -3.32 -13.42 -3.68
N HIS A 52 -2.22 -13.43 -4.43
CA HIS A 52 -1.96 -12.46 -5.49
C HIS A 52 -1.81 -13.17 -6.84
N PRO A 53 -2.34 -12.59 -7.93
CA PRO A 53 -2.10 -13.11 -9.28
C PRO A 53 -0.68 -12.81 -9.78
N HIS A 54 0.04 -11.89 -9.11
CA HIS A 54 1.37 -11.42 -9.46
C HIS A 54 2.30 -11.51 -8.25
N GLU A 55 3.61 -11.45 -8.48
CA GLU A 55 4.62 -11.51 -7.43
C GLU A 55 4.47 -10.33 -6.46
N GLN A 56 4.66 -10.60 -5.16
CA GLN A 56 4.76 -9.60 -4.10
C GLN A 56 6.07 -9.80 -3.36
N ILE A 57 6.82 -8.72 -3.21
CA ILE A 57 8.05 -8.67 -2.42
C ILE A 57 7.81 -7.72 -1.23
N SER A 58 8.26 -8.10 -0.04
CA SER A 58 8.13 -7.30 1.19
C SER A 58 9.46 -7.15 1.90
N TRP A 59 9.71 -5.98 2.47
CA TRP A 59 10.88 -5.68 3.31
C TRP A 59 10.46 -4.91 4.57
#